data_AF-A0A7J3ZKB2-F1
#
_entry.id   AF-A0A7J3ZKB2-F1
#
_cell.length_a   1.000
_cell.length_b   1.000
_cell.length_c   1.000
_cell.angle_alpha   90.00
_cell.angle_beta   90.00
_cell.angle_gamma   90.00
#
_symmetry.space_group_name_H-M   'P 1'
#
loop_
_entity.id
_entity.type
_entity.pdbx_description
1 polymer ?
#
loop_
_entity_poly.entity_id
_entity_poly.type
_entity_poly.pdbx_seq_one_letter_code
_entity_poly.pdbx_strand_id
1 'polypeptide(L)' 'MKCPKCGTVMYYRMESEKLDGNARKITSYYKCTICGYRVNDQVIILHGSNGALKLTIIKQASKTPNTKKVF' A
#
# COMPACT_ATOMS: atom_id res chain seq x y z
N MET A 1 1.76 8.17 -9.50
CA MET A 1 0.38 8.72 -9.45
C MET A 1 0.40 10.16 -8.94
N LYS A 2 -0.56 11.02 -9.31
CA LYS A 2 -0.70 12.36 -8.72
C LYS A 2 -1.57 12.30 -7.46
N CYS A 3 -1.27 13.16 -6.49
CA CYS A 3 -2.06 13.28 -5.27
C CYS A 3 -3.43 13.89 -5.61
N PRO A 4 -4.56 13.26 -5.24
CA PRO A 4 -5.88 13.81 -5.50
C PRO A 4 -6.18 15.07 -4.67
N LYS A 5 -5.40 15.34 -3.61
CA LYS A 5 -5.59 16.51 -2.74
C LYS A 5 -4.82 17.75 -3.20
N CYS A 6 -3.59 17.59 -3.68
CA CYS A 6 -2.70 18.73 -3.99
C CYS A 6 -2.05 18.66 -5.38
N GLY A 7 -2.34 17.63 -6.18
CA GLY A 7 -1.81 17.48 -7.54
C GLY A 7 -0.34 17.03 -7.64
N THR A 8 0.44 17.11 -6.56
CA THR A 8 1.86 16.71 -6.54
C THR A 8 2.04 15.22 -6.82
N VAL A 9 3.17 14.87 -7.44
CA VAL A 9 3.57 13.47 -7.66
C VAL A 9 3.71 12.75 -6.33
N MET A 10 3.07 11.58 -6.22
CA MET A 10 3.21 10.68 -5.08
C MET A 10 4.30 9.66 -5.34
N TYR A 11 5.00 9.28 -4.28
CA TYR A 11 6.10 8.31 -4.32
C TYR A 11 5.64 6.95 -3.81
N TYR A 12 6.08 5.88 -4.47
CA TYR A 12 5.85 4.52 -4.01
C TYR A 12 6.79 4.18 -2.85
N ARG A 13 6.26 3.57 -1.81
CA ARG A 13 7.00 3.17 -0.61
C ARG A 13 6.59 1.77 -0.19
N MET A 14 7.52 1.09 0.46
CA MET A 14 7.30 -0.21 1.07
C MET A 14 7.71 -0.13 2.54
N GLU A 15 6.86 -0.63 3.41
CA GLU A 15 7.12 -0.76 4.84
C GLU A 15 6.98 -2.22 5.23
N SER A 16 7.87 -2.70 6.10
CA SER A 16 7.78 -4.03 6.69
C SER A 16 7.58 -3.93 8.19
N GLU A 17 6.61 -4.69 8.69
CA GLU A 17 6.28 -4.81 10.09
C GLU A 17 6.43 -6.28 10.51
N LYS A 18 7.10 -6.52 11.64
CA LYS A 18 7.09 -7.85 12.27
C LYS A 18 5.75 -7.99 13.00
N LEU A 19 5.01 -9.05 12.69
CA LEU A 19 3.81 -9.42 13.42
C LEU A 19 4.16 -10.45 14.50
N ASP A 20 3.23 -10.73 15.40
CA ASP A 20 3.40 -11.79 16.39
C ASP A 20 3.67 -13.16 15.73
N GLY A 21 4.55 -13.94 16.36
CA GLY A 21 5.03 -15.21 15.81
C GLY A 21 6.05 -15.04 14.67
N ASN A 22 6.19 -16.05 13.82
CA ASN A 22 7.08 -16.02 12.66
C ASN A 22 6.41 -15.37 11.43
N ALA A 23 5.74 -14.23 11.65
CA ALA A 23 4.96 -13.55 10.63
C ALA A 23 5.51 -12.14 10.32
N ARG A 24 5.41 -11.72 9.06
CA ARG A 24 5.79 -10.37 8.60
C ARG A 24 4.73 -9.81 7.69
N LYS A 25 4.42 -8.53 7.85
CA LYS A 25 3.53 -7.78 6.96
C LYS A 25 4.35 -6.78 6.17
N ILE A 26 4.24 -6.86 4.85
CA ILE A 26 4.82 -5.90 3.92
C ILE A 26 3.67 -5.09 3.34
N THR A 27 3.69 -3.78 3.52
CA THR A 27 2.70 -2.88 2.95
C THR A 27 3.34 -1.97 1.93
N SER A 28 2.86 -2.06 0.69
CA SER A 28 3.25 -1.18 -0.39
C SER A 28 2.16 -0.14 -0.63
N TYR A 29 2.55 1.12 -0.75
CA TYR A 29 1.62 2.24 -0.85
C TYR A 29 2.25 3.43 -1.56
N TYR A 30 1.42 4.28 -2.13
CA TYR A 30 1.84 5.60 -2.60
C TYR A 30 1.61 6.64 -1.51
N LYS A 31 2.57 7.57 -1.33
CA LYS A 31 2.45 8.68 -0.37
C LYS A 31 2.83 10.01 -1.00
N CYS A 32 2.02 11.02 -0.71
CA CYS A 32 2.34 12.41 -1.01
C CYS A 32 3.28 12.95 0.07
N THR A 33 4.43 13.47 -0.33
CA THR A 33 5.41 14.08 0.59
C THR A 33 5.01 15.47 1.06
N ILE A 34 4.05 16.12 0.38
CA ILE A 34 3.59 17.47 0.71
C ILE A 34 2.45 17.43 1.73
N CYS A 35 1.35 16.73 1.42
CA CYS A 35 0.16 16.70 2.28
C CYS A 35 -0.02 15.40 3.07
N GLY A 36 0.90 14.44 2.94
CA GLY A 36 0.86 13.17 3.67
C GLY A 36 -0.17 12.14 3.20
N TYR A 37 -1.01 12.47 2.20
CA TYR A 37 -2.03 11.56 1.68
C TYR A 37 -1.43 10.22 1.24
N ARG A 38 -2.07 9.10 1.61
CA ARG A 38 -1.62 7.73 1.37
C ARG A 38 -2.67 6.92 0.64
N VAL A 39 -2.26 6.15 -0.36
CA VAL A 39 -3.07 5.15 -1.06
C VAL A 39 -2.37 3.81 -0.94
N ASN A 40 -2.99 2.87 -0.22
CA ASN A 40 -2.48 1.51 -0.14
C ASN A 40 -2.69 0.81 -1.48
N ASP A 41 -1.68 0.08 -1.92
CA ASP A 41 -1.68 -0.64 -3.20
C ASP A 41 -1.77 -2.15 -2.94
N GLN A 42 -0.78 -2.67 -2.22
CA GLN A 42 -0.68 -4.09 -1.91
C GLN A 42 -0.27 -4.30 -0.46
N VAL A 43 -0.85 -5.32 0.17
CA VAL A 43 -0.39 -5.86 1.44
C VAL A 43 -0.01 -7.32 1.22
N ILE A 44 1.17 -7.70 1.66
CA ILE A 44 1.64 -9.09 1.65
C ILE A 44 1.84 -9.50 3.11
N ILE A 45 1.25 -10.62 3.51
CA ILE A 45 1.47 -11.23 4.82
C ILE A 45 2.22 -12.53 4.59
N LEU A 46 3.40 -12.63 5.22
CA LEU A 46 4.25 -13.79 5.22
C LEU A 46 4.07 -14.51 6.56
N HIS A 47 3.81 -15.81 6.52
CA HIS A 47 3.82 -16.67 7.71
C HIS A 47 4.80 -17.81 7.47
N GLY A 48 5.85 -17.90 8.29
CA GLY A 48 6.76 -19.05 8.27
C GLY A 48 6.26 -20.16 9.19
N SER A 49 6.21 -21.40 8.69
CA SER A 49 5.88 -22.59 9.49
C SER A 49 6.69 -23.78 8.96
N ASN A 50 7.47 -24.43 9.83
CA ASN A 50 8.16 -25.71 9.59
C ASN A 50 8.81 -25.85 8.19
N GLY A 51 9.69 -24.91 7.84
CA GLY A 51 10.42 -24.93 6.55
C GLY A 51 9.62 -24.45 5.34
N ALA A 52 8.32 -24.12 5.51
CA ALA A 52 7.47 -23.55 4.49
C ALA A 52 7.14 -22.08 4.77
N LEU A 53 6.89 -21.33 3.70
CA LEU A 53 6.43 -19.94 3.72
C LEU A 53 5.03 -19.88 3.11
N LYS A 54 4.04 -19.45 3.90
CA LYS A 54 2.71 -19.11 3.41
C LYS A 54 2.65 -17.62 3.10
N LEU A 55 2.36 -17.28 1.85
CA LEU A 55 2.17 -15.91 1.40
C LEU A 55 0.69 -15.62 1.18
N THR A 56 0.19 -14.55 1.80
CA THR A 56 -1.15 -14.02 1.56
C THR A 56 -1.02 -12.65 0.92
N ILE A 57 -1.47 -12.51 -0.33
CA ILE A 57 -1.44 -11.26 -1.08
C ILE A 57 -2.83 -10.64 -1.08
N ILE A 58 -2.94 -9.45 -0.50
CA ILE A 58 -4.16 -8.64 -0.48
C ILE A 58 -3.92 -7.44 -1.41
N LYS A 59 -4.49 -7.51 -2.61
CA LYS A 59 -4.52 -6.35 -3.52
C LYS A 59 -5.66 -5.44 -3.10
N GLN A 60 -5.39 -4.17 -2.85
CA GLN A 60 -6.47 -3.22 -2.65
C GLN A 60 -6.93 -2.75 -4.03
N ALA A 61 -8.21 -2.93 -4.33
CA ALA A 61 -8.80 -2.39 -5.55
C ALA A 61 -8.61 -0.87 -5.51
N SER A 62 -7.76 -0.35 -6.39
CA SER A 62 -7.59 1.09 -6.57
C SER A 62 -8.92 1.65 -7.05
N LYS A 63 -9.74 2.19 -6.14
CA LYS A 63 -10.80 3.12 -6.53
C LYS A 63 -10.09 4.36 -7.03
N THR A 64 -9.87 4.42 -8.34
CA THR A 64 -9.46 5.64 -9.03
C THR A 64 -10.41 6.75 -8.58
N PRO A 65 -9.94 7.86 -8.01
CA PRO A 65 -10.83 8.97 -7.69
C PRO A 65 -11.43 9.43 -9.01
N ASN A 66 -12.74 9.23 -9.15
CA ASN A 66 -13.50 9.68 -10.30
C ASN A 66 -13.44 11.21 -10.31
N THR A 67 -12.49 11.79 -11.05
CA THR A 67 -12.48 13.21 -11.36
C THR A 67 -13.65 13.47 -12.29
N LYS A 68 -14.84 13.70 -11.71
CA LYS A 68 -15.94 14.35 -12.41
C LYS A 68 -15.43 15.70 -12.88
N LYS A 69 -15.22 15.83 -14.19
CA LYS A 69 -15.00 17.10 -14.88
C LYS A 69 -16.17 18.03 -14.55
N VAL A 70 -15.87 19.17 -13.94
CA VAL A 70 -16.76 20.33 -13.89
C VAL A 70 -16.54 21.07 -15.22
N PHE A 71 -17.60 21.21 -15.99
CA PHE A 71 -17.78 22.22 -17.04
C PHE A 71 -19.04 22.99 -16.69
#